data_AF-A0A7S1TRZ7-F1
#
_entry.id   AF-A0A7S1TRZ7-F1
#
_cell.length_a   1.000
_cell.length_b   1.000
_cell.length_c   1.000
_cell.angle_alpha   90.00
_cell.angle_beta   90.00
_cell.angle_gamma   90.00
#
_symmetry.space_group_name_H-M   'P 1'
#
loop_
_entity.id
_entity.type
_entity.pdbx_description
1 polymer ?
#
loop_
_entity_poly.entity_id
_entity_poly.type
_entity_poly.pdbx_seq_one_letter_code
_entity_poly.pdbx_strand_id
1 'polypeptide(L)'
;MLAAAAAAPAAGGLGLRRRLSGCLRRSAVRMMPEGPEVQSLVDRMQATLGGGRYEVKRAEIPSGRYAAAPPQGWEDLTAQLPWVLDGVAAHGKFIHMGLHREGEGGEVVKAQIWSTLGLTGGWTLKPGHRQERIVLELAPLGADAAAARDLYLVFYDQRNFGTFKATFDEGELEAKLQSLGDPWLLGVGAGVEVGLEVGMKVGAGGGTEVEVVEDEAGAGTAGPAVALQEDRFLEIAAKQQKTAPKRPVAVFLMDQSKTSGIGNYLLSEILYATKIHPFALVKDVDTEMWRDIYAAASEAMLVSRTQPRRRHLPAPARPPLIPSLSLSLSLS
;
A
#
# COMPACT_ATOMS: atom_id res chain seq x y z
N MET A 1 -72.43 4.75 31.08
CA MET A 1 -71.63 5.60 30.17
C MET A 1 -70.15 5.38 30.50
N LEU A 2 -69.39 4.92 29.49
CA LEU A 2 -67.92 4.76 29.35
C LEU A 2 -67.13 4.10 30.50
N ALA A 3 -66.67 2.84 30.43
CA ALA A 3 -65.78 2.13 29.47
C ALA A 3 -64.28 2.41 29.70
N ALA A 4 -63.59 1.38 30.20
CA ALA A 4 -62.17 1.31 30.50
C ALA A 4 -61.32 1.08 29.22
N ALA A 5 -60.17 1.74 29.14
CA ALA A 5 -59.23 1.62 28.03
C ALA A 5 -58.14 0.59 28.33
N ALA A 6 -58.09 -0.48 27.52
CA ALA A 6 -56.97 -1.39 27.38
C ALA A 6 -56.21 -1.04 26.09
N ALA A 7 -54.87 -0.97 26.15
CA ALA A 7 -54.01 -0.70 24.99
C ALA A 7 -53.37 -2.00 24.48
N ALA A 8 -53.39 -2.16 23.16
CA ALA A 8 -53.00 -3.33 22.37
C ALA A 8 -51.50 -3.30 21.94
N PRO A 9 -50.93 -4.39 21.41
CA PRO A 9 -49.49 -4.59 21.20
C PRO A 9 -49.02 -4.20 19.78
N ALA A 10 -47.73 -3.88 19.64
CA ALA A 10 -47.09 -3.66 18.34
C ALA A 10 -46.06 -4.77 18.02
N ALA A 11 -46.31 -5.47 16.90
CA ALA A 11 -45.34 -6.25 16.13
C ALA A 11 -44.19 -5.33 15.64
N GLY A 12 -42.95 -5.74 15.36
CA GLY A 12 -42.44 -6.94 14.71
C GLY A 12 -41.32 -6.44 13.78
N GLY A 13 -40.05 -6.69 14.12
CA GLY A 13 -38.90 -6.19 13.37
C GLY A 13 -37.70 -7.12 13.55
N LEU A 14 -37.66 -8.19 12.76
CA LEU A 14 -36.57 -9.18 12.71
C LEU A 14 -35.36 -8.59 11.96
N GLY A 15 -34.53 -7.85 12.69
CA GLY A 15 -33.19 -7.46 12.23
C GLY A 15 -32.19 -8.59 12.47
N LEU A 16 -31.87 -9.33 11.41
CA LEU A 16 -30.93 -10.43 11.36
C LEU A 16 -29.48 -9.94 11.65
N ARG A 17 -29.15 -9.68 12.91
CA ARG A 17 -27.78 -9.42 13.37
C ARG A 17 -27.41 -10.44 14.45
N ARG A 18 -26.73 -11.51 14.04
CA ARG A 18 -25.64 -12.21 14.76
C ARG A 18 -25.47 -13.61 14.16
N ARG A 19 -24.23 -13.90 13.76
CA ARG A 19 -23.43 -15.09 14.11
C ARG A 19 -22.44 -15.39 12.99
N LEU A 20 -21.23 -14.85 13.10
CA LEU A 20 -20.01 -15.52 12.63
C LEU A 20 -18.89 -15.09 13.60
N SER A 21 -18.64 -15.90 14.62
CA SER A 21 -17.55 -15.70 15.58
C SER A 21 -17.01 -17.07 15.94
N GLY A 22 -15.90 -17.46 15.33
CA GLY A 22 -15.28 -18.74 15.58
C GLY A 22 -13.91 -18.83 14.93
N CYS A 23 -12.88 -18.77 15.78
CA CYS A 23 -11.46 -18.90 15.49
C CYS A 23 -10.78 -17.64 14.93
N LEU A 24 -9.78 -17.16 15.67
CA LEU A 24 -8.50 -16.55 15.25
C LEU A 24 -7.96 -15.69 16.41
N ARG A 25 -7.28 -16.34 17.36
CA ARG A 25 -6.39 -15.64 18.30
C ARG A 25 -5.01 -15.49 17.63
N ARG A 26 -4.45 -14.28 17.76
CA ARG A 26 -3.08 -13.88 17.42
C ARG A 26 -2.67 -14.11 15.97
N SER A 27 -3.28 -13.34 15.09
CA SER A 27 -2.60 -12.60 14.03
C SER A 27 -3.62 -11.57 13.58
N ALA A 28 -3.28 -10.28 13.55
CA ALA A 28 -4.03 -9.36 12.70
C ALA A 28 -4.11 -10.07 11.34
N VAL A 29 -5.32 -10.28 10.80
CA VAL A 29 -5.47 -10.81 9.46
C VAL A 29 -4.62 -9.89 8.57
N ARG A 30 -3.44 -10.40 8.17
CA ARG A 30 -2.62 -9.78 7.15
C ARG A 30 -3.41 -10.01 5.89
N MET A 31 -4.28 -9.05 5.56
CA MET A 31 -4.80 -8.94 4.21
C MET A 31 -3.60 -9.00 3.27
N MET A 32 -3.77 -9.71 2.15
CA MET A 32 -2.79 -9.68 1.06
C MET A 32 -2.59 -8.21 0.68
N PRO A 33 -1.39 -7.62 0.91
CA PRO A 33 -1.25 -6.17 0.79
C PRO A 33 -1.41 -5.76 -0.67
N GLU A 34 -2.35 -4.85 -0.92
CA GLU A 34 -2.58 -4.25 -2.24
C GLU A 34 -2.16 -2.78 -2.19
N GLY A 35 -2.52 -1.99 -3.21
CA GLY A 35 -2.13 -0.58 -3.31
C GLY A 35 -2.38 0.23 -2.03
N PRO A 36 -3.58 0.16 -1.41
CA PRO A 36 -3.89 0.93 -0.20
C PRO A 36 -3.02 0.57 1.00
N GLU A 37 -2.78 -0.72 1.26
CA GLU A 37 -1.94 -1.16 2.37
C GLU A 37 -0.47 -0.82 2.16
N VAL A 38 0.01 -0.97 0.92
CA VAL A 38 1.38 -0.61 0.54
C VAL A 38 1.58 0.90 0.72
N GLN A 39 0.68 1.73 0.21
CA GLN A 39 0.79 3.17 0.35
C GLN A 39 0.71 3.60 1.82
N SER A 40 -0.22 3.04 2.59
CA SER A 40 -0.35 3.34 4.02
C SER A 40 0.88 2.94 4.83
N LEU A 41 1.56 1.87 4.43
CA LEU A 41 2.82 1.44 5.04
C LEU A 41 3.93 2.43 4.69
N VAL A 42 4.06 2.75 3.40
CA VAL A 42 5.10 3.66 2.90
C VAL A 42 4.94 5.07 3.45
N ASP A 43 3.73 5.62 3.53
CA ASP A 43 3.50 6.95 4.12
C ASP A 43 4.01 7.02 5.57
N ARG A 44 3.80 5.95 6.36
CA ARG A 44 4.29 5.86 7.74
C ARG A 44 5.81 5.72 7.80
N MET A 45 6.38 4.94 6.89
CA MET A 45 7.82 4.79 6.77
C MET A 45 8.46 6.13 6.37
N GLN A 46 7.96 6.81 5.35
CA GLN A 46 8.44 8.10 4.87
C GLN A 46 8.37 9.17 5.96
N ALA A 47 7.25 9.27 6.68
CA ALA A 47 7.11 10.21 7.80
C ALA A 47 8.16 9.99 8.91
N THR A 48 8.59 8.74 9.12
CA THR A 48 9.56 8.40 10.17
C THR A 48 11.01 8.43 9.67
N LEU A 49 11.26 7.95 8.46
CA LEU A 49 12.59 7.62 7.94
C LEU A 49 13.10 8.61 6.89
N GLY A 50 12.21 9.29 6.16
CA GLY A 50 12.62 10.14 5.04
C GLY A 50 13.34 11.42 5.47
N GLY A 51 13.96 12.11 4.50
CA GLY A 51 14.66 13.37 4.70
C GLY A 51 16.12 13.22 5.15
N GLY A 52 16.77 12.07 4.88
CA GLY A 52 18.19 11.88 5.21
C GLY A 52 18.48 11.80 6.71
N ARG A 53 17.46 11.52 7.54
CA ARG A 53 17.58 11.52 9.01
C ARG A 53 18.27 10.29 9.59
N TYR A 54 18.47 9.25 8.78
CA TYR A 54 19.05 7.99 9.23
C TYR A 54 20.03 7.47 8.19
N GLU A 55 21.06 6.77 8.67
CA GLU A 55 21.94 5.95 7.84
C GLU A 55 21.78 4.46 8.16
N VAL A 56 21.90 3.64 7.13
CA VAL A 56 22.01 2.19 7.25
C VAL A 56 23.45 1.88 7.65
N LYS A 57 23.67 1.42 8.90
CA LYS A 57 24.99 1.02 9.39
C LYS A 57 25.30 -0.45 9.18
N ARG A 58 24.25 -1.27 9.20
CA ARG A 58 24.36 -2.72 9.09
C ARG A 58 23.19 -3.26 8.29
N ALA A 59 23.46 -4.23 7.44
CA ALA A 59 22.45 -4.91 6.64
C ALA A 59 22.68 -6.42 6.74
N GLU A 60 21.64 -7.17 7.12
CA GLU A 60 21.73 -8.60 7.37
C GLU A 60 20.59 -9.39 6.76
N ILE A 61 20.86 -10.65 6.47
CA ILE A 61 19.88 -11.64 6.03
C ILE A 61 19.79 -12.74 7.09
N PRO A 62 18.94 -12.59 8.12
CA PRO A 62 18.85 -13.59 9.19
C PRO A 62 18.23 -14.92 8.74
N SER A 63 17.29 -14.93 7.78
CA SER A 63 16.61 -16.17 7.37
C SER A 63 15.81 -16.07 6.06
N GLY A 64 15.22 -17.19 5.65
CA GLY A 64 14.31 -17.28 4.50
C GLY A 64 15.03 -17.49 3.17
N ARG A 65 14.37 -17.18 2.05
CA ARG A 65 14.92 -17.48 0.72
C ARG A 65 16.26 -16.81 0.44
N TYR A 66 16.47 -15.63 1.03
CA TYR A 66 17.67 -14.84 0.81
C TYR A 66 18.89 -15.36 1.56
N ALA A 67 18.69 -16.20 2.59
CA ALA A 67 19.80 -16.82 3.31
C ALA A 67 20.54 -17.84 2.44
N ALA A 68 19.85 -18.46 1.48
CA ALA A 68 20.47 -19.37 0.52
C ALA A 68 21.01 -18.67 -0.73
N ALA A 69 20.33 -17.60 -1.18
CA ALA A 69 20.71 -16.82 -2.34
C ALA A 69 20.40 -15.34 -2.08
N PRO A 70 21.41 -14.51 -1.75
CA PRO A 70 21.22 -13.09 -1.51
C PRO A 70 20.53 -12.38 -2.69
N PRO A 71 19.78 -11.30 -2.43
CA PRO A 71 19.16 -10.54 -3.51
C PRO A 71 20.21 -9.88 -4.40
N GLN A 72 19.84 -9.59 -5.65
CA GLN A 72 20.71 -8.85 -6.57
C GLN A 72 21.16 -7.52 -5.94
N GLY A 73 22.45 -7.20 -6.08
CA GLY A 73 23.08 -5.98 -5.54
C GLY A 73 23.33 -6.00 -4.03
N TRP A 74 23.04 -7.11 -3.33
CA TRP A 74 23.21 -7.18 -1.88
C TRP A 74 24.66 -7.05 -1.44
N GLU A 75 25.57 -7.75 -2.11
CA GLU A 75 27.01 -7.72 -1.78
C GLU A 75 27.57 -6.31 -1.92
N ASP A 76 27.32 -5.66 -3.06
CA ASP A 76 27.72 -4.28 -3.32
C ASP A 76 27.13 -3.28 -2.31
N LEU A 77 25.85 -3.48 -1.93
CA LEU A 77 25.17 -2.63 -0.94
C LEU A 77 25.88 -2.74 0.41
N THR A 78 26.17 -3.96 0.86
CA THR A 78 26.82 -4.23 2.16
C THR A 78 28.28 -3.80 2.20
N ALA A 79 29.02 -3.95 1.09
CA ALA A 79 30.42 -3.54 0.99
C ALA A 79 30.59 -2.01 1.08
N GLN A 80 29.54 -1.27 0.74
CA GLN A 80 29.54 0.19 0.66
C GLN A 80 28.79 0.87 1.81
N LEU A 81 28.50 0.17 2.92
CA LEU A 81 27.96 0.80 4.11
C LEU A 81 28.93 1.84 4.71
N PRO A 82 28.45 2.92 5.37
CA PRO A 82 27.04 3.26 5.57
C PRO A 82 26.39 3.98 4.37
N TRP A 83 25.07 3.88 4.29
CA TRP A 83 24.24 4.59 3.29
C TRP A 83 23.24 5.51 3.98
N VAL A 84 23.16 6.77 3.59
CA VAL A 84 22.11 7.70 4.05
C VAL A 84 20.80 7.32 3.38
N LEU A 85 19.72 7.25 4.16
CA LEU A 85 18.37 6.93 3.68
C LEU A 85 17.61 8.21 3.31
N ASP A 86 17.41 8.43 2.02
CA ASP A 86 16.71 9.61 1.50
C ASP A 86 15.22 9.56 1.81
N GLY A 87 14.62 8.41 1.57
CA GLY A 87 13.19 8.23 1.68
C GLY A 87 12.69 6.91 1.14
N VAL A 88 11.38 6.73 1.28
CA VAL A 88 10.64 5.54 0.90
C VAL A 88 9.42 6.00 0.10
N ALA A 89 9.23 5.40 -1.07
CA ALA A 89 8.12 5.69 -1.96
C ALA A 89 7.50 4.40 -2.51
N ALA A 90 6.30 4.52 -3.05
CA ALA A 90 5.56 3.41 -3.64
C ALA A 90 4.92 3.81 -4.97
N HIS A 91 4.84 2.82 -5.87
CA HIS A 91 4.10 2.90 -7.12
C HIS A 91 3.20 1.67 -7.22
N GLY A 92 1.92 1.82 -6.90
CA GLY A 92 0.99 0.70 -6.77
C GLY A 92 1.40 -0.25 -5.64
N LYS A 93 1.90 -1.45 -5.98
CA LYS A 93 2.38 -2.47 -5.01
C LYS A 93 3.90 -2.57 -4.92
N PHE A 94 4.60 -1.78 -5.73
CA PHE A 94 6.05 -1.70 -5.74
C PHE A 94 6.51 -0.64 -4.74
N ILE A 95 7.52 -0.95 -3.93
CA ILE A 95 8.14 -0.05 -2.97
C ILE A 95 9.58 0.15 -3.41
N HIS A 96 10.07 1.39 -3.36
CA HIS A 96 11.50 1.69 -3.51
C HIS A 96 11.97 2.64 -2.41
N MET A 97 13.25 2.52 -2.05
CA MET A 97 13.90 3.34 -1.04
C MET A 97 15.17 3.94 -1.63
N GLY A 98 15.27 5.26 -1.59
CA GLY A 98 16.43 5.99 -2.08
C GLY A 98 17.53 6.02 -1.04
N LEU A 99 18.75 5.79 -1.48
CA LEU A 99 19.95 5.87 -0.67
C LEU A 99 20.99 6.72 -1.38
N HIS A 100 21.80 7.45 -0.61
CA HIS A 100 23.02 8.06 -1.10
C HIS A 100 24.17 7.90 -0.12
N ARG A 101 25.39 8.11 -0.61
CA ARG A 101 26.59 8.25 0.19
C ARG A 101 27.58 9.15 -0.51
N GLU A 102 28.55 9.65 0.24
CA GLU A 102 29.74 10.28 -0.33
C GLU A 102 30.78 9.19 -0.69
N GLY A 103 31.29 9.25 -1.91
CA GLY A 103 32.34 8.40 -2.45
C GLY A 103 33.74 8.97 -2.18
N GLU A 104 34.75 8.18 -2.51
CA GLU A 104 36.15 8.59 -2.41
C GLU A 104 36.44 9.70 -3.44
N GLY A 105 36.43 10.96 -2.98
CA GLY A 105 36.59 12.14 -3.84
C GLY A 105 35.45 13.16 -3.73
N GLY A 106 34.45 12.92 -2.88
CA GLY A 106 33.32 13.84 -2.66
C GLY A 106 32.21 13.73 -3.71
N GLU A 107 32.28 12.73 -4.60
CA GLU A 107 31.18 12.39 -5.49
C GLU A 107 30.02 11.77 -4.70
N VAL A 108 28.78 12.15 -5.03
CA VAL A 108 27.58 11.53 -4.43
C VAL A 108 27.21 10.29 -5.22
N VAL A 109 27.33 9.13 -4.59
CA VAL A 109 26.89 7.85 -5.15
C VAL A 109 25.50 7.55 -4.65
N LYS A 110 24.59 7.17 -5.55
CA LYS A 110 23.21 6.81 -5.21
C LYS A 110 22.96 5.32 -5.38
N ALA A 111 22.03 4.80 -4.59
CA ALA A 111 21.52 3.45 -4.70
C ALA A 111 20.01 3.43 -4.44
N GLN A 112 19.36 2.36 -4.88
CA GLN A 112 17.92 2.14 -4.68
C GLN A 112 17.69 0.73 -4.16
N ILE A 113 16.91 0.62 -3.08
CA ILE A 113 16.40 -0.66 -2.58
C ILE A 113 14.98 -0.83 -3.08
N TRP A 114 14.72 -1.90 -3.81
CA TRP A 114 13.40 -2.27 -4.32
C TRP A 114 12.80 -3.37 -3.45
N SER A 115 11.51 -3.25 -3.16
CA SER A 115 10.77 -4.22 -2.37
C SER A 115 9.37 -4.48 -2.94
N THR A 116 8.97 -5.75 -2.95
CA THR A 116 7.55 -6.14 -3.06
C THR A 116 7.17 -6.97 -1.85
N LEU A 117 5.96 -6.76 -1.32
CA LEU A 117 5.53 -7.46 -0.10
C LEU A 117 5.04 -8.89 -0.36
N GLY A 118 4.69 -9.22 -1.61
CA GLY A 118 4.03 -10.49 -1.92
C GLY A 118 2.71 -10.61 -1.14
N LEU A 119 2.42 -11.81 -0.61
CA LEU A 119 1.14 -12.08 0.06
C LEU A 119 1.16 -11.88 1.58
N THR A 120 2.33 -12.00 2.20
CA THR A 120 2.48 -11.98 3.68
C THR A 120 3.61 -11.10 4.16
N GLY A 121 4.30 -10.41 3.25
CA GLY A 121 5.41 -9.53 3.56
C GLY A 121 4.96 -8.22 4.20
N GLY A 122 5.89 -7.56 4.85
CA GLY A 122 5.69 -6.24 5.43
C GLY A 122 6.96 -5.76 6.11
N TRP A 123 6.92 -4.50 6.52
CA TRP A 123 8.01 -3.82 7.19
C TRP A 123 7.64 -3.46 8.63
N THR A 124 8.63 -3.41 9.51
CA THR A 124 8.52 -2.91 10.88
C THR A 124 9.78 -2.15 11.24
N LEU A 125 9.65 -1.12 12.08
CA LEU A 125 10.76 -0.33 12.61
C LEU A 125 11.29 -0.89 13.95
N LYS A 126 11.04 -2.18 14.20
CA LYS A 126 11.34 -2.86 15.47
C LYS A 126 12.09 -4.16 15.18
N PRO A 127 13.12 -4.48 15.98
CA PRO A 127 13.88 -5.71 15.82
C PRO A 127 13.08 -6.94 16.31
N GLY A 128 13.58 -8.13 15.99
CA GLY A 128 13.15 -9.39 16.60
C GLY A 128 11.80 -9.90 16.09
N HIS A 129 11.46 -9.63 14.83
CA HIS A 129 10.25 -10.20 14.25
C HIS A 129 10.49 -11.68 13.93
N ARG A 130 9.64 -12.59 14.43
CA ARG A 130 9.81 -14.05 14.27
C ARG A 130 10.02 -14.56 12.83
N GLN A 131 9.61 -13.78 11.83
CA GLN A 131 9.70 -14.11 10.41
C GLN A 131 10.55 -13.08 9.63
N GLU A 132 11.52 -12.46 10.29
CA GLU A 132 12.46 -11.52 9.67
C GLU A 132 13.31 -12.18 8.59
N ARG A 133 13.51 -11.47 7.48
CA ARG A 133 14.20 -11.95 6.27
C ARG A 133 15.36 -11.05 5.91
N ILE A 134 15.15 -9.73 6.03
CA ILE A 134 16.17 -8.70 5.84
C ILE A 134 16.06 -7.74 7.02
N VAL A 135 17.21 -7.38 7.60
CA VAL A 135 17.31 -6.46 8.73
C VAL A 135 18.29 -5.37 8.34
N LEU A 136 17.83 -4.12 8.38
CA LEU A 136 18.67 -2.93 8.23
C LEU A 136 18.70 -2.19 9.56
N GLU A 137 19.89 -2.07 10.15
CA GLU A 137 20.11 -1.29 11.37
C GLU A 137 20.34 0.17 10.98
N LEU A 138 19.50 1.04 11.51
CA LEU A 138 19.46 2.45 11.20
C LEU A 138 19.95 3.27 12.39
N ALA A 139 20.98 4.08 12.16
CA ALA A 139 21.44 5.05 13.13
C ALA A 139 20.95 6.45 12.75
N PRO A 140 20.56 7.28 13.73
CA PRO A 140 20.13 8.64 13.46
C PRO A 140 21.31 9.52 13.01
N LEU A 141 21.03 10.47 12.10
CA LEU A 141 21.96 11.47 11.59
C LEU A 141 21.49 12.89 11.96
N GLY A 142 22.44 13.83 12.01
CA GLY A 142 22.19 15.25 12.26
C GLY A 142 22.28 15.67 13.73
N ALA A 143 21.94 16.93 14.02
CA ALA A 143 22.11 17.54 15.33
C ALA A 143 21.33 16.82 16.45
N ASP A 144 20.19 16.22 16.13
CA ASP A 144 19.33 15.50 17.08
C ASP A 144 19.73 14.03 17.27
N ALA A 145 20.79 13.55 16.60
CA ALA A 145 21.20 12.15 16.63
C ALA A 145 21.55 11.65 18.04
N ALA A 146 22.12 12.52 18.89
CA ALA A 146 22.53 12.15 20.25
C ALA A 146 21.34 11.79 21.17
N ALA A 147 20.14 12.27 20.86
CA ALA A 147 18.92 11.99 21.64
C ALA A 147 18.03 10.91 20.99
N ALA A 148 18.26 10.60 19.71
CA ALA A 148 17.49 9.63 18.96
C ALA A 148 17.98 8.20 19.23
N ARG A 149 17.07 7.23 19.13
CA ARG A 149 17.39 5.81 19.29
C ARG A 149 17.62 5.18 17.93
N ASP A 150 18.50 4.19 17.90
CA ASP A 150 18.65 3.31 16.74
C ASP A 150 17.30 2.64 16.42
N LEU A 151 17.02 2.59 15.11
CA LEU A 151 15.84 1.92 14.58
C LEU A 151 16.27 0.69 13.79
N TYR A 152 15.35 -0.27 13.67
CA TYR A 152 15.59 -1.46 12.86
C TYR A 152 14.52 -1.53 11.79
N LEU A 153 14.92 -1.33 10.54
CA LEU A 153 14.05 -1.53 9.40
C LEU A 153 14.08 -3.01 8.99
N VAL A 154 13.07 -3.75 9.45
CA VAL A 154 13.01 -5.21 9.29
C VAL A 154 11.93 -5.57 8.28
N PHE A 155 12.35 -6.24 7.21
CA PHE A 155 11.45 -6.93 6.30
C PHE A 155 11.14 -8.32 6.87
N TYR A 156 9.86 -8.61 7.06
CA TYR A 156 9.40 -9.94 7.42
C TYR A 156 8.54 -10.52 6.31
N ASP A 157 8.56 -11.84 6.17
CA ASP A 157 7.64 -12.53 5.27
C ASP A 157 7.49 -14.01 5.62
N GLN A 158 6.28 -14.45 5.98
CA GLN A 158 6.02 -15.86 6.30
C GLN A 158 6.22 -16.78 5.10
N ARG A 159 5.81 -16.35 3.90
CA ARG A 159 5.73 -17.20 2.70
C ARG A 159 6.91 -17.05 1.75
N ASN A 160 7.82 -16.10 2.00
CA ASN A 160 8.98 -15.80 1.16
C ASN A 160 8.61 -15.47 -0.30
N PHE A 161 7.48 -14.78 -0.50
CA PHE A 161 7.01 -14.32 -1.81
C PHE A 161 7.40 -12.87 -2.09
N GLY A 162 7.66 -12.08 -1.05
CA GLY A 162 8.20 -10.76 -1.24
C GLY A 162 9.57 -10.79 -1.88
N THR A 163 9.86 -9.77 -2.66
CA THR A 163 11.12 -9.63 -3.39
C THR A 163 11.92 -8.45 -2.86
N PHE A 164 13.24 -8.54 -2.97
CA PHE A 164 14.20 -7.51 -2.67
C PHE A 164 15.26 -7.45 -3.77
N LYS A 165 15.70 -6.24 -4.10
CA LYS A 165 16.80 -5.96 -5.03
C LYS A 165 17.45 -4.64 -4.65
N ALA A 166 18.76 -4.57 -4.67
CA ALA A 166 19.50 -3.31 -4.68
C ALA A 166 20.00 -3.03 -6.10
N THR A 167 19.91 -1.77 -6.52
CA THR A 167 20.46 -1.29 -7.78
C THR A 167 21.18 0.04 -7.57
N PHE A 168 22.18 0.28 -8.40
CA PHE A 168 23.05 1.47 -8.37
C PHE A 168 22.91 2.29 -9.66
N ASP A 169 21.99 1.88 -10.54
CA ASP A 169 21.69 2.55 -11.80
C ASP A 169 20.33 3.25 -11.68
N GLU A 170 20.34 4.59 -11.71
CA GLU A 170 19.12 5.41 -11.67
C GLU A 170 18.22 5.14 -12.88
N GLY A 171 18.81 4.83 -14.05
CA GLY A 171 18.06 4.49 -15.26
C GLY A 171 17.23 3.22 -15.12
N GLU A 172 17.67 2.27 -14.28
CA GLU A 172 16.94 1.04 -14.03
C GLU A 172 15.65 1.28 -13.24
N LEU A 173 15.67 2.20 -12.28
CA LEU A 173 14.48 2.60 -11.53
C LEU A 173 13.47 3.28 -12.45
N GLU A 174 13.94 4.22 -13.27
CA GLU A 174 13.06 4.93 -14.21
C GLU A 174 12.39 3.95 -15.18
N ALA A 175 13.16 3.06 -15.80
CA ALA A 175 12.61 2.02 -16.67
C ALA A 175 11.61 1.11 -15.93
N LYS A 176 11.87 0.82 -14.64
CA LYS A 176 10.95 0.02 -13.83
C LYS A 176 9.65 0.76 -13.55
N LEU A 177 9.69 2.04 -13.18
CA LEU A 177 8.50 2.87 -12.94
C LEU A 177 7.68 3.03 -14.22
N GLN A 178 8.32 3.27 -15.37
CA GLN A 178 7.67 3.33 -16.68
C GLN A 178 7.02 2.00 -17.11
N SER A 179 7.53 0.87 -16.64
CA SER A 179 6.92 -0.44 -16.91
C SER A 179 5.61 -0.69 -16.14
N LEU A 180 5.36 0.08 -15.08
CA LEU A 180 4.16 -0.02 -14.26
C LEU A 180 3.09 0.95 -14.80
N GLY A 181 1.83 0.52 -14.71
CA GLY A 181 0.71 1.37 -15.06
C GLY A 181 0.48 2.47 -14.02
N ASP A 182 -0.31 3.46 -14.41
CA ASP A 182 -0.65 4.62 -13.57
C ASP A 182 -1.20 4.15 -12.21
N PRO A 183 -0.68 4.67 -11.08
CA PRO A 183 -1.08 4.22 -9.75
C PRO A 183 -2.45 4.81 -9.39
N TRP A 184 -3.26 4.07 -8.62
CA TRP A 184 -4.55 4.58 -8.14
C TRP A 184 -4.41 5.61 -7.02
N LEU A 185 -3.33 5.56 -6.23
CA LEU A 185 -3.11 6.42 -5.05
C LEU A 185 -1.74 7.11 -5.16
N LEU A 186 -1.66 8.38 -4.72
CA LEU A 186 -0.38 9.06 -4.49
C LEU A 186 0.05 8.90 -3.01
N GLY A 187 1.36 8.83 -2.82
CA GLY A 187 1.98 8.97 -1.51
C GLY A 187 2.06 10.40 -1.04
N VAL A 188 2.13 10.57 0.30
CA VAL A 188 2.42 11.87 0.91
C VAL A 188 3.88 12.21 0.63
N GLY A 189 4.12 13.03 -0.39
CA GLY A 189 5.47 13.35 -0.88
C GLY A 189 5.70 13.12 -2.37
N ALA A 190 4.68 12.68 -3.14
CA ALA A 190 4.73 12.62 -4.61
C ALA A 190 4.62 14.01 -5.29
N GLY A 191 5.04 15.06 -4.59
CA GLY A 191 5.24 16.39 -5.15
C GLY A 191 6.73 16.65 -5.21
N VAL A 192 7.21 16.95 -6.43
CA VAL A 192 8.57 17.37 -6.82
C VAL A 192 9.44 16.25 -7.41
N GLU A 193 9.67 16.42 -8.71
CA GLU A 193 10.61 15.77 -9.64
C GLU A 193 10.32 14.34 -10.12
N VAL A 194 9.23 14.19 -10.87
CA VAL A 194 9.29 13.37 -12.09
C VAL A 194 9.74 14.30 -13.20
N GLY A 195 11.03 14.29 -13.50
CA GLY A 195 11.62 14.95 -14.67
C GLY A 195 11.05 14.35 -15.95
N LEU A 196 9.89 14.84 -16.37
CA LEU A 196 9.32 14.60 -17.69
C LEU A 196 9.39 15.93 -18.45
N GLU A 197 10.61 16.34 -18.83
CA GLU A 197 10.78 17.36 -19.86
C GLU A 197 10.28 16.80 -21.19
N VAL A 198 8.98 16.93 -21.43
CA VAL A 198 8.43 16.79 -22.79
C VAL A 198 8.74 18.10 -23.48
N GLY A 199 9.79 18.06 -24.30
CA GLY A 199 10.27 19.17 -25.09
C GLY A 199 9.15 19.92 -25.82
N MET A 200 9.03 21.20 -25.51
CA MET A 200 8.37 22.17 -26.36
C MET A 200 9.42 23.16 -26.86
N LYS A 201 9.57 23.20 -28.19
CA LYS A 201 10.47 24.09 -28.92
C LYS A 201 10.23 25.54 -28.50
N VAL A 202 11.29 26.21 -28.05
CA VAL A 202 11.33 27.66 -27.90
C VAL A 202 11.29 28.28 -29.30
N GLY A 203 10.13 28.82 -29.67
CA GLY A 203 9.99 29.81 -30.72
C GLY A 203 10.22 31.19 -30.11
N ALA A 204 11.12 31.95 -30.70
CA ALA A 204 11.51 33.30 -30.29
C ALA A 204 10.32 34.28 -30.29
N GLY A 205 10.26 35.15 -29.26
CA GLY A 205 9.64 36.48 -29.37
C GLY A 205 8.79 36.92 -28.18
N GLY A 206 9.21 38.03 -27.57
CA GLY A 206 8.30 39.01 -26.94
C GLY A 206 8.03 38.81 -25.44
N GLY A 207 8.56 39.72 -24.62
CA GLY A 207 8.40 39.71 -23.17
C GLY A 207 7.01 40.10 -22.67
N THR A 208 6.71 39.71 -21.43
CA THR A 208 5.67 40.32 -20.61
C THR A 208 6.04 40.13 -19.13
N GLU A 209 5.79 41.17 -18.34
CA GLU A 209 6.16 41.35 -16.93
C GLU A 209 5.65 40.23 -16.01
N VAL A 210 6.48 39.84 -15.03
CA VAL A 210 6.12 38.91 -13.96
C VAL A 210 5.84 39.72 -12.70
N GLU A 211 4.57 39.82 -12.30
CA GLU A 211 4.18 40.25 -10.96
C GLU A 211 4.51 39.13 -9.96
N VAL A 212 5.34 39.48 -8.97
CA VAL A 212 5.66 38.63 -7.82
C VAL A 212 4.52 38.77 -6.82
N VAL A 213 3.73 37.71 -6.67
CA VAL A 213 2.87 37.54 -5.50
C VAL A 213 3.60 36.59 -4.56
N GLU A 214 4.15 37.15 -3.50
CA GLU A 214 4.56 36.41 -2.31
C GLU A 214 3.29 35.86 -1.66
N ASP A 215 3.21 34.54 -1.45
CA ASP A 215 2.29 33.99 -0.47
C ASP A 215 3.02 33.01 0.45
N GLU A 216 2.75 33.23 1.73
CA GLU A 216 3.46 32.77 2.90
C GLU A 216 3.07 31.34 3.29
N ALA A 217 4.06 30.62 3.81
CA ALA A 217 3.98 29.45 4.69
C ALA A 217 2.59 28.81 4.97
N GLY A 218 2.36 27.63 4.38
CA GLY A 218 1.37 26.67 4.85
C GLY A 218 1.78 25.25 4.50
N ALA A 219 2.28 24.49 5.47
CA ALA A 219 2.55 23.06 5.35
C ALA A 219 1.24 22.30 5.07
N GLY A 220 0.87 22.20 3.80
CA GLY A 220 -0.31 21.48 3.33
C GLY A 220 -0.01 19.98 3.32
N THR A 221 -0.43 19.27 4.36
CA THR A 221 -0.58 17.82 4.29
C THR A 221 -1.71 17.52 3.30
N ALA A 222 -1.38 17.32 2.02
CA ALA A 222 -2.33 16.87 1.02
C ALA A 222 -3.00 15.59 1.54
N GLY A 223 -4.33 15.63 1.70
CA GLY A 223 -5.11 14.49 2.14
C GLY A 223 -4.96 13.29 1.17
N PRO A 224 -5.43 12.10 1.56
CA PRO A 224 -5.35 10.92 0.70
C PRO A 224 -6.15 11.16 -0.59
N ALA A 225 -5.45 11.43 -1.68
CA ALA A 225 -6.04 11.68 -2.99
C ALA A 225 -5.88 10.45 -3.90
N VAL A 226 -6.89 10.23 -4.75
CA VAL A 226 -6.79 9.35 -5.90
C VAL A 226 -5.91 10.04 -6.94
N ALA A 227 -4.91 9.31 -7.43
CA ALA A 227 -3.93 9.85 -8.38
C ALA A 227 -4.45 9.79 -9.82
N LEU A 228 -4.91 8.60 -10.20
CA LEU A 228 -5.38 8.29 -11.53
C LEU A 228 -6.68 9.05 -11.79
N GLN A 229 -6.67 9.94 -12.76
CA GLN A 229 -7.86 10.69 -13.17
C GLN A 229 -8.81 9.83 -14.00
N GLU A 230 -10.10 10.15 -13.96
CA GLU A 230 -11.15 9.42 -14.68
C GLU A 230 -10.87 9.37 -16.18
N ASP A 231 -10.63 10.54 -16.80
CA ASP A 231 -10.39 10.64 -18.24
C ASP A 231 -9.21 9.76 -18.67
N ARG A 232 -8.14 9.76 -17.87
CA ARG A 232 -6.97 8.92 -18.12
C ARG A 232 -7.30 7.43 -18.03
N PHE A 233 -8.08 7.02 -17.04
CA PHE A 233 -8.54 5.63 -16.93
C PHE A 233 -9.40 5.23 -18.13
N LEU A 234 -10.33 6.09 -18.56
CA LEU A 234 -11.17 5.85 -19.72
C LEU A 234 -10.35 5.72 -21.02
N GLU A 235 -9.30 6.52 -21.20
CA GLU A 235 -8.36 6.39 -22.32
C GLU A 235 -7.68 5.01 -22.34
N ILE A 236 -7.20 4.55 -21.17
CA ILE A 236 -6.55 3.25 -21.01
C ILE A 236 -7.53 2.13 -21.35
N ALA A 237 -8.77 2.20 -20.85
CA ALA A 237 -9.83 1.24 -21.13
C ALA A 237 -10.20 1.21 -22.62
N ALA A 238 -10.38 2.38 -23.25
CA ALA A 238 -10.69 2.50 -24.68
C ALA A 238 -9.56 1.96 -25.56
N LYS A 239 -8.29 2.19 -25.19
CA LYS A 239 -7.13 1.57 -25.86
C LYS A 239 -7.15 0.05 -25.71
N GLN A 240 -7.51 -0.46 -24.54
CA GLN A 240 -7.62 -1.89 -24.30
C GLN A 240 -8.74 -2.54 -25.12
N GLN A 241 -9.88 -1.85 -25.29
CA GLN A 241 -10.98 -2.29 -26.17
C GLN A 241 -10.53 -2.47 -27.62
N LYS A 242 -9.65 -1.60 -28.12
CA LYS A 242 -9.11 -1.70 -29.49
C LYS A 242 -8.05 -2.80 -29.62
N THR A 243 -7.15 -2.90 -28.64
CA THR A 243 -5.95 -3.77 -28.74
C THR A 243 -6.19 -5.21 -28.31
N ALA A 244 -7.05 -5.44 -27.31
CA ALA A 244 -7.39 -6.79 -26.85
C ALA A 244 -8.87 -6.84 -26.40
N PRO A 245 -9.82 -6.76 -27.36
CA PRO A 245 -11.26 -6.66 -27.07
C PRO A 245 -11.83 -7.87 -26.32
N LYS A 246 -11.25 -9.06 -26.54
CA LYS A 246 -11.69 -10.32 -25.91
C LYS A 246 -11.04 -10.58 -24.55
N ARG A 247 -10.28 -9.62 -24.01
CA ARG A 247 -9.70 -9.76 -22.68
C ARG A 247 -10.82 -9.67 -21.63
N PRO A 248 -10.88 -10.57 -20.64
CA PRO A 248 -11.80 -10.42 -19.52
C PRO A 248 -11.49 -9.16 -18.69
N VAL A 249 -12.53 -8.47 -18.22
CA VAL A 249 -12.40 -7.25 -17.39
C VAL A 249 -11.55 -7.51 -16.14
N ALA A 250 -11.77 -8.65 -15.46
CA ALA A 250 -10.98 -9.02 -14.30
C ALA A 250 -9.47 -9.11 -14.58
N VAL A 251 -9.11 -9.66 -15.75
CA VAL A 251 -7.71 -9.81 -16.17
C VAL A 251 -7.12 -8.48 -16.59
N PHE A 252 -7.92 -7.54 -17.07
CA PHE A 252 -7.50 -6.16 -17.35
C PHE A 252 -7.24 -5.37 -16.08
N LEU A 253 -8.18 -5.37 -15.11
CA LEU A 253 -8.04 -4.62 -13.86
C LEU A 253 -6.89 -5.14 -12.97
N MET A 254 -6.56 -6.43 -13.06
CA MET A 254 -5.41 -7.02 -12.35
C MET A 254 -4.06 -6.71 -13.00
N ASP A 255 -4.03 -6.17 -14.22
CA ASP A 255 -2.82 -5.91 -14.97
C ASP A 255 -2.07 -4.69 -14.45
N GLN A 256 -1.01 -4.94 -13.67
CA GLN A 256 -0.20 -3.89 -13.06
C GLN A 256 0.54 -3.01 -14.10
N SER A 257 0.58 -3.37 -15.39
CA SER A 257 1.12 -2.53 -16.47
C SER A 257 0.11 -1.54 -17.04
N LYS A 258 -1.18 -1.67 -16.71
CA LYS A 258 -2.25 -0.77 -17.15
C LYS A 258 -2.62 0.22 -16.07
N THR A 259 -2.98 -0.31 -14.91
CA THR A 259 -3.15 0.47 -13.68
C THR A 259 -2.54 -0.32 -12.54
N SER A 260 -1.88 0.34 -11.60
CA SER A 260 -1.15 -0.36 -10.53
C SER A 260 -1.80 -0.16 -9.17
N GLY A 261 -1.89 -1.25 -8.40
CA GLY A 261 -2.46 -1.23 -7.03
C GLY A 261 -3.64 -2.18 -6.82
N ILE A 262 -4.46 -2.45 -7.84
CA ILE A 262 -5.58 -3.41 -7.70
C ILE A 262 -5.04 -4.83 -7.58
N GLY A 263 -5.48 -5.56 -6.56
CA GLY A 263 -5.31 -7.00 -6.43
C GLY A 263 -6.64 -7.71 -6.28
N ASN A 264 -6.58 -8.90 -5.69
CA ASN A 264 -7.69 -9.84 -5.71
C ASN A 264 -8.89 -9.37 -4.89
N TYR A 265 -8.66 -8.77 -3.71
CA TYR A 265 -9.78 -8.33 -2.87
C TYR A 265 -10.42 -7.06 -3.43
N LEU A 266 -9.61 -6.07 -3.84
CA LEU A 266 -10.14 -4.84 -4.45
C LEU A 266 -10.89 -5.16 -5.72
N LEU A 267 -10.34 -6.02 -6.58
CA LEU A 267 -11.03 -6.48 -7.79
C LEU A 267 -12.43 -7.04 -7.46
N SER A 268 -12.51 -7.91 -6.46
CA SER A 268 -13.76 -8.57 -6.09
C SER A 268 -14.80 -7.55 -5.60
N GLU A 269 -14.39 -6.61 -4.75
CA GLU A 269 -15.26 -5.54 -4.25
C GLU A 269 -15.72 -4.60 -5.37
N ILE A 270 -14.82 -4.20 -6.26
CA ILE A 270 -15.13 -3.31 -7.40
C ILE A 270 -16.15 -3.96 -8.34
N LEU A 271 -15.90 -5.20 -8.74
CA LEU A 271 -16.79 -5.92 -9.66
C LEU A 271 -18.14 -6.23 -9.01
N TYR A 272 -18.15 -6.51 -7.71
CA TYR A 272 -19.39 -6.71 -6.96
C TYR A 272 -20.21 -5.41 -6.88
N ALA A 273 -19.58 -4.28 -6.52
CA ALA A 273 -20.24 -2.98 -6.41
C ALA A 273 -20.85 -2.52 -7.75
N THR A 274 -20.13 -2.74 -8.85
CA THR A 274 -20.58 -2.39 -10.21
C THR A 274 -21.49 -3.44 -10.87
N LYS A 275 -21.67 -4.60 -10.23
CA LYS A 275 -22.45 -5.74 -10.76
C LYS A 275 -21.94 -6.23 -12.12
N ILE A 276 -20.64 -6.08 -12.37
CA ILE A 276 -20.00 -6.52 -13.61
C ILE A 276 -19.42 -7.91 -13.41
N HIS A 277 -19.79 -8.82 -14.31
CA HIS A 277 -19.29 -10.19 -14.25
C HIS A 277 -17.76 -10.22 -14.52
N PRO A 278 -16.95 -10.97 -13.74
CA PRO A 278 -15.50 -11.00 -13.92
C PRO A 278 -15.02 -11.43 -15.31
N PHE A 279 -15.80 -12.28 -15.97
CA PHE A 279 -15.54 -12.77 -17.33
C PHE A 279 -16.22 -11.95 -18.43
N ALA A 280 -16.89 -10.85 -18.10
CA ALA A 280 -17.32 -9.88 -19.11
C ALA A 280 -16.09 -9.44 -19.93
N LEU A 281 -16.25 -9.30 -21.24
CA LEU A 281 -15.15 -8.90 -22.10
C LEU A 281 -15.03 -7.39 -22.11
N VAL A 282 -13.81 -6.89 -22.19
CA VAL A 282 -13.54 -5.45 -22.22
C VAL A 282 -14.32 -4.73 -23.33
N LYS A 283 -14.52 -5.36 -24.49
CA LYS A 283 -15.33 -4.81 -25.59
C LYS A 283 -16.83 -4.66 -25.29
N ASP A 284 -17.35 -5.42 -24.32
CA ASP A 284 -18.78 -5.48 -24.00
C ASP A 284 -19.14 -4.53 -22.84
N VAL A 285 -18.16 -3.83 -22.28
CA VAL A 285 -18.33 -2.81 -21.25
C VAL A 285 -18.40 -1.44 -21.91
N ASP A 286 -19.51 -0.73 -21.76
CA ASP A 286 -19.65 0.61 -22.31
C ASP A 286 -18.95 1.67 -21.44
N THR A 287 -18.93 2.92 -21.93
CA THR A 287 -18.25 4.03 -21.25
C THR A 287 -18.86 4.35 -19.89
N GLU A 288 -20.17 4.20 -19.70
CA GLU A 288 -20.83 4.48 -18.42
C GLU A 288 -20.43 3.43 -17.38
N MET A 289 -20.44 2.15 -17.77
CA MET A 289 -19.93 1.06 -16.93
C MET A 289 -18.44 1.24 -16.57
N TRP A 290 -17.62 1.77 -17.47
CA TRP A 290 -16.22 2.10 -17.14
C TRP A 290 -16.10 3.23 -16.12
N ARG A 291 -16.99 4.23 -16.17
CA ARG A 291 -17.06 5.28 -15.14
C ARG A 291 -17.47 4.70 -13.79
N ASP A 292 -18.44 3.80 -13.76
CA ASP A 292 -18.86 3.11 -12.54
C ASP A 292 -17.71 2.28 -11.93
N ILE A 293 -16.94 1.58 -12.78
CA ILE A 293 -15.73 0.86 -12.34
C ILE A 293 -14.71 1.83 -11.74
N TYR A 294 -14.46 2.96 -12.40
CA TYR A 294 -13.53 3.96 -11.92
C TYR A 294 -13.94 4.53 -10.56
N ALA A 295 -15.22 4.91 -10.42
CA ALA A 295 -15.77 5.45 -9.18
C ALA A 295 -15.68 4.42 -8.04
N ALA A 296 -16.09 3.17 -8.29
CA ALA A 296 -16.02 2.09 -7.30
C ALA A 296 -14.58 1.74 -6.90
N ALA A 297 -13.64 1.73 -7.85
CA ALA A 297 -12.23 1.50 -7.59
C ALA A 297 -11.61 2.61 -6.74
N SER A 298 -11.89 3.86 -7.11
CA SER A 298 -11.45 5.05 -6.37
C SER A 298 -11.96 5.03 -4.93
N GLU A 299 -13.25 4.74 -4.74
CA GLU A 299 -13.86 4.63 -3.42
C GLU A 299 -13.23 3.47 -2.62
N ALA A 300 -13.14 2.27 -3.19
CA ALA A 300 -12.59 1.10 -2.51
C ALA A 300 -11.13 1.33 -2.06
N MET A 301 -10.32 2.00 -2.89
CA MET A 301 -8.94 2.37 -2.58
C MET A 301 -8.87 3.35 -1.40
N LEU A 302 -9.63 4.44 -1.46
CA LEU A 302 -9.66 5.46 -0.42
C LEU A 302 -10.18 4.91 0.90
N VAL A 303 -11.26 4.15 0.86
CA VAL A 303 -11.86 3.51 2.04
C VAL A 303 -10.86 2.54 2.67
N SER A 304 -10.20 1.70 1.88
CA SER A 304 -9.17 0.77 2.38
C SER A 304 -7.98 1.49 3.02
N ARG A 305 -7.55 2.63 2.45
CA ARG A 305 -6.42 3.44 2.96
C ARG A 305 -6.78 4.15 4.27
N THR A 306 -7.98 4.73 4.33
CA THR A 306 -8.38 5.66 5.40
C THR A 306 -9.08 4.99 6.57
N GLN A 307 -9.69 3.82 6.38
CA GLN A 307 -10.40 3.18 7.47
C GLN A 307 -9.46 2.86 8.64
N PRO A 308 -9.79 3.34 9.86
CA PRO A 308 -9.00 3.00 11.02
C PRO A 308 -9.08 1.48 11.21
N ARG A 309 -7.92 0.82 11.15
CA ARG A 309 -7.82 -0.62 11.43
C ARG A 309 -8.44 -0.88 12.80
N ARG A 310 -9.66 -1.41 12.83
CA ARG A 310 -10.35 -1.73 14.08
C ARG A 310 -9.46 -2.68 14.87
N ARG A 311 -8.95 -2.22 16.02
CA ARG A 311 -8.44 -3.13 17.04
C ARG A 311 -9.60 -4.04 17.41
N HIS A 312 -9.52 -5.32 17.07
CA HIS A 312 -10.40 -6.29 17.68
C HIS A 312 -10.18 -6.22 19.18
N LEU A 313 -11.17 -5.68 19.90
CA LEU A 313 -11.20 -5.74 21.35
C LEU A 313 -11.03 -7.21 21.77
N PRO A 314 -10.31 -7.49 22.87
CA PRO A 314 -10.23 -8.85 23.38
C PRO A 314 -11.64 -9.40 23.54
N ALA A 315 -11.84 -10.64 23.13
CA ALA A 315 -13.13 -11.31 23.30
C ALA A 315 -13.56 -11.20 24.78
N PRO A 316 -14.84 -10.92 25.08
CA PRO A 316 -15.31 -10.95 26.45
C PRO A 316 -15.00 -12.32 27.07
N ALA A 317 -14.77 -12.35 28.38
CA ALA A 317 -14.49 -13.58 29.11
C ALA A 317 -15.53 -14.65 28.74
N ARG A 318 -15.05 -15.86 28.47
CA ARG A 318 -15.91 -17.00 28.13
C ARG A 318 -16.90 -17.18 29.30
N PRO A 319 -18.22 -17.19 29.08
CA PRO A 319 -19.16 -17.45 30.16
C PRO A 319 -18.84 -18.82 30.79
N PRO A 320 -19.04 -18.99 32.11
CA PRO A 320 -18.78 -20.25 32.78
C PRO A 320 -19.55 -21.39 32.09
N LEU A 321 -18.91 -22.55 31.99
CA LEU A 321 -19.53 -23.76 31.44
C LEU A 321 -20.81 -24.03 32.24
N ILE A 322 -21.94 -24.20 31.53
CA ILE A 322 -23.19 -24.61 32.14
C ILE A 322 -22.92 -25.96 32.85
N PRO A 323 -23.22 -26.09 34.15
CA PRO A 323 -23.02 -27.36 34.85
C PRO A 323 -23.82 -28.45 34.15
N SER A 324 -23.17 -29.59 33.89
CA SER A 324 -23.82 -30.76 33.30
C SER A 324 -24.98 -31.18 34.19
N LEU A 325 -26.21 -31.06 33.69
CA LEU A 325 -27.36 -31.68 34.31
C LEU A 325 -27.18 -33.19 34.18
N SER A 326 -26.75 -33.85 35.26
CA SER A 326 -26.83 -35.30 35.38
C SER A 326 -28.31 -35.67 35.47
N LEU A 327 -28.90 -36.05 34.35
CA LEU A 327 -30.20 -36.72 34.33
C LEU A 327 -30.03 -38.11 34.95
N SER A 328 -30.29 -38.23 36.25
CA SER A 328 -30.50 -39.53 36.89
C SER A 328 -31.87 -40.05 36.44
N LEU A 329 -31.88 -40.91 35.43
CA LEU A 329 -33.03 -41.76 35.13
C LEU A 329 -33.19 -42.76 36.28
N SER A 330 -34.08 -42.48 37.22
CA SER A 330 -34.63 -43.52 38.10
C SER A 330 -35.70 -44.25 37.31
N LEU A 331 -35.42 -45.49 36.94
CA LEU A 331 -36.43 -46.46 36.51
C LEU A 331 -37.12 -46.99 37.78
N SER A 332 -38.44 -46.84 37.84
CA SER A 332 -39.35 -47.57 38.72
C SER A 332 -40.60 -47.89 37.93
#